data_AF-A0A1S8WHX6-F1
#
_entry.id   AF-A0A1S8WHX6-F1
#
_cell.length_a   1.000
_cell.length_b   1.000
_cell.length_c   1.000
_cell.angle_alpha   90.00
_cell.angle_beta   90.00
_cell.angle_gamma   90.00
#
_symmetry.space_group_name_H-M   'P 1'
#
loop_
_entity.id
_entity.type
_entity.pdbx_description
1 polymer ?
#
loop_
_entity_poly.entity_id
_entity_poly.type
_entity_poly.pdbx_seq_one_letter_code
_entity_poly.pdbx_strand_id
1 'polypeptide(L)'
;MADRLTELQDAINLQAENLCNAIGVIQQVAQPSFFSDFNWSSRASKPEYQAFLQGQPPDDIGRNFAVVIAATARQLDALIGSLPEEEASSEIQRAAFQRLVEDYRTEGWKLTRVTERLESRLTEVRLFLTAIAQTQLTTQSLETESSVSSLWHLAPRCINPVIDKNRSQCSWPQMAKLCSGLPPPRVHLSIANSMETKQPPSVPEEVDFSDWNPPATEGQWFPHLALTLTSVWRVNWCHKWLVFLSNIATTAGRARRTERFKLAAELTELRATLKTIKMGEQFAQYSRCERRIKALERQLSQTRPETLSGS
;
A
#
# COMPACT_ATOMS: atom_id res chain seq x y z
N MET A 1 15.35 -10.46 7.59
CA MET A 1 16.81 -10.65 7.41
C MET A 1 17.25 -12.12 7.52
N ALA A 2 16.47 -13.01 8.12
CA ALA A 2 16.81 -14.44 8.15
C ALA A 2 16.84 -15.10 6.76
N ASP A 3 15.99 -14.64 5.83
CA ASP A 3 15.76 -15.28 4.53
C ASP A 3 17.04 -15.45 3.68
N ARG A 4 17.87 -14.42 3.58
CA ARG A 4 19.14 -14.47 2.83
C ARG A 4 20.20 -15.35 3.50
N LEU A 5 20.20 -15.42 4.83
CA LEU A 5 21.13 -16.28 5.56
C LEU A 5 20.74 -17.75 5.41
N THR A 6 19.44 -18.06 5.48
CA THR A 6 18.92 -19.40 5.19
C THR A 6 19.21 -19.81 3.74
N GLU A 7 18.97 -18.91 2.78
CA GLU A 7 19.28 -19.16 1.37
C GLU A 7 20.78 -19.41 1.13
N LEU A 8 21.66 -18.68 1.83
CA LEU A 8 23.10 -18.93 1.79
C LEU A 8 23.45 -20.30 2.36
N GLN A 9 22.83 -20.69 3.48
CA GLN A 9 23.03 -22.00 4.08
C GLN A 9 22.60 -23.13 3.14
N ASP A 10 21.46 -22.98 2.48
CA ASP A 10 20.95 -23.95 1.51
C ASP A 10 21.87 -24.06 0.29
N ALA A 11 22.38 -22.94 -0.22
CA ALA A 11 23.34 -22.93 -1.33
C ALA A 11 24.68 -23.58 -0.96
N ILE A 12 25.15 -23.43 0.29
CA ILE A 12 26.36 -24.10 0.79
C ILE A 12 26.14 -25.62 0.87
N ASN A 13 24.99 -26.04 1.41
CA ASN A 13 24.64 -27.46 1.49
C ASN A 13 24.56 -28.07 0.08
N LEU A 14 23.90 -27.39 -0.86
CA LEU A 14 23.81 -27.80 -2.26
C LEU A 14 25.20 -27.89 -2.92
N GLN A 15 26.11 -26.95 -2.62
CA GLN A 15 27.48 -26.98 -3.12
C GLN A 15 28.26 -28.20 -2.61
N ALA A 16 28.05 -28.59 -1.35
CA ALA A 16 28.65 -29.78 -0.77
C ALA A 16 28.10 -31.06 -1.42
N GLU A 17 26.79 -31.14 -1.65
CA GLU A 17 26.17 -32.25 -2.37
C GLU A 17 26.70 -32.38 -3.80
N ASN A 18 26.82 -31.27 -4.53
CA ASN A 18 27.38 -31.25 -5.88
C ASN A 18 28.82 -31.80 -5.92
N LEU A 19 29.65 -31.44 -4.94
CA LEU A 19 31.03 -31.94 -4.83
C LEU A 19 31.07 -33.44 -4.50
N CYS A 20 30.27 -33.89 -3.52
CA CYS A 20 30.21 -35.30 -3.13
C CYS A 20 29.68 -36.19 -4.27
N ASN A 21 28.63 -35.74 -4.95
CA ASN A 21 28.06 -36.44 -6.10
C ASN A 21 29.04 -36.49 -7.27
N ALA A 22 29.73 -35.38 -7.55
CA ALA A 22 30.76 -35.34 -8.58
C ALA A 22 31.89 -36.35 -8.30
N ILE A 23 32.41 -36.37 -7.07
CA ILE A 23 33.48 -37.31 -6.67
C ILE A 23 33.01 -38.76 -6.81
N GLY A 24 31.83 -39.09 -6.31
CA GLY A 24 31.29 -40.46 -6.37
C GLY A 24 31.12 -40.96 -7.81
N VAL A 25 30.51 -40.15 -8.68
CA VAL A 25 30.28 -40.51 -10.08
C VAL A 25 31.59 -40.56 -10.87
N ILE A 26 32.50 -39.60 -10.67
CA ILE A 26 33.79 -39.59 -11.36
C ILE A 26 34.61 -40.82 -10.96
N GLN A 27 34.62 -41.22 -9.68
CA GLN A 27 35.32 -42.43 -9.23
C GLN A 27 34.69 -43.72 -9.79
N GLN A 28 33.36 -43.77 -9.92
CA GLN A 28 32.67 -44.94 -10.48
C GLN A 28 32.97 -45.12 -11.97
N VAL A 29 33.09 -44.02 -12.72
CA VAL A 29 33.33 -44.04 -14.17
C VAL A 29 34.83 -43.94 -14.50
N ALA A 30 35.68 -43.64 -13.52
CA ALA A 30 37.12 -43.56 -13.71
C ALA A 30 37.66 -44.88 -14.24
N GLN A 31 38.26 -44.82 -15.43
CA GLN A 31 38.98 -45.95 -15.98
C GLN A 31 40.37 -46.02 -15.34
N PRO A 32 40.88 -47.22 -15.03
CA PRO A 32 42.24 -47.37 -14.57
C PRO A 32 43.20 -46.80 -15.63
N SER A 33 44.10 -45.92 -15.21
CA SER A 33 45.18 -45.43 -16.06
C SER A 33 46.29 -46.48 -16.09
N PHE A 34 46.74 -46.83 -17.30
CA PHE A 34 47.77 -47.83 -17.49
C PHE A 34 49.05 -47.16 -18.00
N PHE A 35 50.19 -47.57 -17.44
CA PHE A 35 51.50 -47.18 -17.94
C PHE A 35 51.83 -47.99 -19.21
N SER A 36 52.47 -47.34 -20.18
CA SER A 36 52.85 -47.92 -21.49
C SER A 36 53.73 -49.16 -21.41
N ASP A 37 54.37 -49.39 -20.26
CA ASP A 37 55.37 -50.45 -20.06
C ASP A 37 54.75 -51.83 -19.76
N PHE A 38 53.43 -51.91 -19.54
CA PHE A 38 52.72 -53.16 -19.30
C PHE A 38 52.04 -53.67 -20.58
N ASN A 39 52.45 -54.85 -21.05
CA ASN A 39 51.93 -55.53 -22.25
C ASN A 39 50.38 -55.67 -22.24
N TRP A 40 49.73 -54.69 -22.87
CA TRP A 40 48.28 -54.46 -22.88
C TRP A 40 47.51 -55.42 -23.81
N SER A 41 48.14 -55.89 -24.88
CA SER A 41 47.52 -56.69 -25.93
C SER A 41 46.89 -57.99 -25.43
N SER A 42 47.37 -58.53 -24.30
CA SER A 42 46.87 -59.77 -23.69
C SER A 42 45.72 -59.58 -22.70
N ARG A 43 45.49 -58.36 -22.17
CA ARG A 43 44.39 -58.07 -21.21
C ARG A 43 43.21 -57.35 -21.84
N ALA A 44 43.45 -56.57 -22.90
CA ALA A 44 42.42 -55.84 -23.65
C ALA A 44 41.41 -56.76 -24.37
N SER A 45 41.75 -58.04 -24.58
CA SER A 45 40.88 -59.03 -25.22
C SER A 45 39.90 -59.70 -24.26
N LYS A 46 39.94 -59.40 -22.95
CA LYS A 46 38.94 -59.91 -22.01
C LYS A 46 37.65 -59.06 -22.10
N PRO A 47 36.48 -59.70 -22.35
CA PRO A 47 35.22 -58.99 -22.56
C PRO A 47 34.79 -58.14 -21.34
N GLU A 48 35.24 -58.46 -20.12
CA GLU A 48 35.00 -57.66 -18.91
C GLU A 48 35.55 -56.22 -19.00
N TYR A 49 36.70 -56.02 -19.64
CA TYR A 49 37.32 -54.68 -19.76
C TYR A 49 36.73 -53.89 -20.94
N GLN A 50 36.20 -54.58 -21.94
CA GLN A 50 35.63 -53.98 -23.14
C GLN A 50 34.23 -53.40 -22.90
N ALA A 51 33.46 -53.98 -21.97
CA ALA A 51 32.19 -53.43 -21.51
C ALA A 51 32.34 -52.11 -20.73
N PHE A 52 33.46 -51.93 -20.02
CA PHE A 52 33.75 -50.72 -19.23
C PHE A 52 34.09 -49.49 -20.09
N LEU A 53 34.52 -49.72 -21.35
CA LEU A 53 34.90 -48.68 -22.31
C LEU A 53 33.71 -48.09 -23.10
N GLN A 54 32.52 -48.70 -23.02
CA GLN A 54 31.35 -48.29 -23.80
C GLN A 54 30.41 -47.29 -23.08
N GLY A 55 30.70 -46.93 -21.82
CA GLY A 55 30.01 -45.86 -21.12
C GLY A 55 30.41 -44.48 -21.65
N GLN A 56 29.49 -43.51 -21.62
CA GLN A 56 29.66 -42.09 -21.98
C GLN A 56 31.11 -41.56 -21.88
N PRO A 57 31.57 -40.70 -22.81
CA PRO A 57 32.90 -40.10 -22.73
C PRO A 57 33.10 -39.48 -21.33
N PRO A 58 34.06 -39.97 -20.53
CA PRO A 58 34.23 -39.57 -19.13
C PRO A 58 34.49 -38.06 -18.99
N ASP A 59 35.02 -37.44 -20.04
CA ASP A 59 35.30 -36.01 -20.13
C ASP A 59 34.03 -35.14 -20.05
N ASP A 60 32.90 -35.61 -20.58
CA ASP A 60 31.64 -34.85 -20.57
C ASP A 60 30.99 -34.83 -19.18
N ILE A 61 31.11 -35.92 -18.43
CA ILE A 61 30.56 -36.05 -17.07
C ILE A 61 31.29 -35.09 -16.13
N GLY A 62 32.62 -35.08 -16.15
CA GLY A 62 33.42 -34.16 -15.34
C GLY A 62 33.14 -32.69 -15.69
N ARG A 63 32.96 -32.39 -16.98
CA ARG A 63 32.64 -31.03 -17.45
C ARG A 63 31.26 -30.56 -16.98
N ASN A 64 30.26 -31.44 -16.97
CA ASN A 64 28.92 -31.11 -16.48
C ASN A 64 28.93 -30.78 -14.99
N PHE A 65 29.62 -31.57 -14.16
CA PHE A 65 29.79 -31.26 -12.73
C PHE A 65 30.56 -29.96 -12.52
N ALA A 66 31.63 -29.72 -13.28
CA ALA A 66 32.38 -28.47 -13.20
C ALA A 66 31.50 -27.23 -13.50
N VAL A 67 30.58 -27.33 -14.48
CA VAL A 67 29.63 -26.25 -14.78
C VAL A 67 28.68 -26.00 -13.60
N VAL A 68 28.11 -27.06 -13.02
CA VAL A 68 27.17 -26.94 -11.89
C VAL A 68 27.87 -26.37 -10.66
N ILE A 69 29.04 -26.91 -10.30
CA ILE A 69 29.87 -26.43 -9.18
C ILE A 69 30.24 -24.96 -9.36
N ALA A 70 30.65 -24.55 -10.56
CA ALA A 70 31.00 -23.16 -10.83
C ALA A 70 29.77 -22.24 -10.81
N ALA A 71 28.60 -22.73 -11.22
CA ALA A 71 27.36 -21.97 -11.15
C ALA A 71 26.92 -21.74 -9.70
N THR A 72 26.95 -22.78 -8.86
CA THR A 72 26.60 -22.66 -7.44
C THR A 72 27.61 -21.80 -6.68
N ALA A 73 28.90 -21.87 -6.99
CA ALA A 73 29.91 -20.98 -6.41
C ALA A 73 29.64 -19.50 -6.73
N ARG A 74 29.27 -19.17 -7.97
CA ARG A 74 28.89 -17.78 -8.32
C ARG A 74 27.61 -17.33 -7.61
N GLN A 75 26.68 -18.24 -7.38
CA GLN A 75 25.47 -17.94 -6.60
C GLN A 75 25.82 -17.63 -5.15
N LEU A 76 26.75 -18.38 -4.55
CA LEU A 76 27.27 -18.08 -3.21
C LEU A 76 27.92 -16.68 -3.18
N ASP A 77 28.77 -16.35 -4.14
CA ASP A 77 29.40 -15.02 -4.23
C ASP A 77 28.36 -13.90 -4.35
N ALA A 78 27.32 -14.11 -5.15
CA ALA A 78 26.22 -13.16 -5.31
C ALA A 78 25.41 -13.01 -4.01
N LEU A 79 25.14 -14.11 -3.30
CA LEU A 79 24.43 -14.09 -2.03
C LEU A 79 25.25 -13.36 -0.96
N ILE A 80 26.54 -13.66 -0.84
CA ILE A 80 27.47 -12.98 0.07
C ILE A 80 27.52 -11.48 -0.26
N GLY A 81 27.64 -11.10 -1.53
CA GLY A 81 27.63 -9.70 -1.96
C GLY A 81 26.30 -8.98 -1.76
N SER A 82 25.20 -9.73 -1.58
CA SER A 82 23.87 -9.18 -1.27
C SER A 82 23.59 -9.07 0.22
N LEU A 83 24.46 -9.62 1.07
CA LEU A 83 24.34 -9.46 2.51
C LEU A 83 24.55 -7.98 2.88
N PRO A 84 23.77 -7.44 3.81
CA PRO A 84 24.02 -6.11 4.34
C PRO A 84 25.42 -6.06 4.95
N GLU A 85 26.18 -4.99 4.66
CA GLU A 85 27.54 -4.81 5.18
C GLU A 85 27.57 -4.89 6.72
N GLU A 86 28.51 -5.67 7.25
CA GLU A 86 28.70 -5.92 8.69
C GLU A 86 29.34 -4.73 9.43
N GLU A 87 29.38 -3.54 8.83
CA GLU A 87 29.99 -2.34 9.43
C GLU A 87 29.05 -1.53 10.34
N ALA A 88 27.91 -2.10 10.76
CA ALA A 88 27.16 -1.52 11.85
C ALA A 88 27.68 -2.10 13.16
N SER A 89 28.65 -1.42 13.79
CA SER A 89 28.89 -1.66 15.23
C SER A 89 27.54 -1.68 15.95
N SER A 90 27.35 -2.60 16.89
CA SER A 90 26.03 -2.79 17.53
C SER A 90 25.44 -1.49 18.12
N GLU A 91 26.30 -0.52 18.45
CA GLU A 91 25.98 0.85 18.83
C GLU A 91 25.28 1.64 17.70
N ILE A 92 25.84 1.65 16.48
CA ILE A 92 25.29 2.36 15.32
C ILE A 92 23.96 1.74 14.91
N GLN A 93 23.83 0.41 14.93
CA GLN A 93 22.57 -0.27 14.63
C GLN A 93 21.49 0.09 15.66
N ARG A 94 21.83 0.13 16.96
CA ARG A 94 20.90 0.58 18.01
C ARG A 94 20.50 2.04 17.83
N ALA A 95 21.44 2.93 17.50
CA ALA A 95 21.14 4.34 17.26
C ALA A 95 20.23 4.53 16.02
N ALA A 96 20.50 3.80 14.93
CA ALA A 96 19.65 3.81 13.73
C ALA A 96 18.25 3.26 14.04
N PHE A 97 18.17 2.17 14.80
CA PHE A 97 16.90 1.59 15.25
C PHE A 97 16.10 2.58 16.12
N GLN A 98 16.75 3.25 17.08
CA GLN A 98 16.11 4.25 17.92
C GLN A 98 15.55 5.42 17.11
N ARG A 99 16.31 5.91 16.11
CA ARG A 99 15.82 6.94 15.19
C ARG A 99 14.58 6.46 14.42
N LEU A 100 14.62 5.25 13.87
CA LEU A 100 13.49 4.68 13.14
C LEU A 100 12.25 4.52 14.02
N VAL A 101 12.43 4.12 15.28
CA VAL A 101 11.33 4.02 16.25
C VAL A 101 10.72 5.39 16.55
N GLU A 102 11.55 6.42 16.71
CA GLU A 102 11.07 7.77 16.95
C GLU A 102 10.34 8.33 15.72
N ASP A 103 10.89 8.14 14.52
CA ASP A 103 10.24 8.53 13.27
C ASP A 103 8.88 7.81 13.13
N TYR A 104 8.83 6.50 13.38
CA TYR A 104 7.59 5.73 13.37
C TYR A 104 6.56 6.26 14.38
N ARG A 105 7.00 6.60 15.60
CA ARG A 105 6.11 7.24 16.59
C ARG A 105 5.58 8.56 16.09
N THR A 106 6.44 9.42 15.54
CA THR A 106 6.02 10.74 15.06
C THR A 106 5.02 10.65 13.91
N GLU A 107 5.22 9.72 12.97
CA GLU A 107 4.26 9.46 11.89
C GLU A 107 2.96 8.83 12.42
N GLY A 108 3.06 7.93 13.40
CA GLY A 108 1.90 7.41 14.14
C GLY A 108 1.07 8.53 14.78
N TRP A 109 1.71 9.47 15.48
CA TRP A 109 1.05 10.63 16.08
C TRP A 109 0.34 11.52 15.04
N LYS A 110 0.98 11.75 13.88
CA LYS A 110 0.36 12.51 12.78
C LYS A 110 -0.90 11.80 12.27
N LEU A 111 -0.83 10.49 12.10
CA LEU A 111 -1.97 9.69 11.67
C LEU A 111 -3.10 9.75 12.70
N THR A 112 -2.81 9.53 13.99
CA THR A 112 -3.81 9.63 15.08
C THR A 112 -4.51 10.98 15.06
N ARG A 113 -3.77 12.08 14.95
CA ARG A 113 -4.35 13.43 14.90
C ARG A 113 -5.28 13.63 13.69
N VAL A 114 -4.94 13.08 12.54
CA VAL A 114 -5.82 13.14 11.35
C VAL A 114 -7.08 12.31 11.60
N THR A 115 -6.94 11.10 12.13
CA THR A 115 -8.07 10.22 12.47
C THR A 115 -9.02 10.88 13.47
N GLU A 116 -8.51 11.46 14.56
CA GLU A 116 -9.32 12.20 15.54
C GLU A 116 -10.11 13.35 14.89
N ARG A 117 -9.47 14.09 13.98
CA ARG A 117 -10.13 15.17 13.26
C ARG A 117 -11.23 14.66 12.32
N LEU A 118 -11.00 13.51 11.68
CA LEU A 118 -12.00 12.87 10.83
C LEU A 118 -13.17 12.35 11.66
N GLU A 119 -12.92 11.74 12.82
CA GLU A 119 -13.96 11.27 13.73
C GLU A 119 -14.78 12.43 14.31
N SER A 120 -14.13 13.54 14.68
CA SER A 120 -14.83 14.75 15.13
C SER A 120 -15.76 15.33 14.05
N ARG A 121 -15.30 15.39 12.80
CA ARG A 121 -16.16 15.85 11.69
C ARG A 121 -17.28 14.86 11.40
N LEU A 122 -17.00 13.57 11.47
CA LEU A 122 -18.01 12.53 11.26
C LEU A 122 -19.10 12.58 12.34
N THR A 123 -18.72 12.82 13.59
CA THR A 123 -19.68 12.97 14.70
C THR A 123 -20.52 14.23 14.54
N GLU A 124 -19.94 15.35 14.13
CA GLU A 124 -20.68 16.58 13.82
C GLU A 124 -21.70 16.37 12.69
N VAL A 125 -21.30 15.75 11.58
CA VAL A 125 -22.21 15.40 10.48
C VAL A 125 -23.34 14.49 10.96
N ARG A 126 -23.04 13.47 11.78
CA ARG A 126 -24.05 12.58 12.36
C ARG A 126 -25.04 13.35 13.25
N LEU A 127 -24.57 14.31 14.03
CA LEU A 127 -25.43 15.15 14.86
C LEU A 127 -26.38 16.01 13.99
N PHE A 128 -25.87 16.64 12.94
CA PHE A 128 -26.72 17.42 12.02
C PHE A 128 -27.77 16.54 11.33
N LEU A 129 -27.39 15.36 10.84
CA LEU A 129 -28.35 14.43 10.24
C LEU A 129 -29.44 14.01 11.23
N THR A 130 -29.07 13.79 12.50
CA THR A 130 -30.04 13.42 13.55
C THR A 130 -30.97 14.58 13.89
N ALA A 131 -30.45 15.81 13.94
CA ALA A 131 -31.25 17.01 14.18
C ALA A 131 -32.22 17.28 13.03
N ILE A 132 -31.79 17.11 11.77
CA ILE A 132 -32.65 17.24 10.60
C ILE A 132 -33.78 16.19 10.66
N ALA A 133 -33.43 14.93 10.91
CA ALA A 133 -34.42 13.86 11.06
C ALA A 133 -35.43 14.15 12.17
N GLN A 134 -34.97 14.64 13.34
CA GLN A 134 -35.85 15.02 14.44
C GLN A 134 -36.77 16.19 14.06
N THR A 135 -36.24 17.21 13.38
CA THR A 135 -37.01 18.37 12.93
C THR A 135 -38.10 17.96 11.93
N GLN A 136 -37.79 17.03 11.03
CA GLN A 136 -38.78 16.48 10.09
C GLN A 136 -39.89 15.72 10.82
N LEU A 137 -39.54 14.87 11.79
CA LEU A 137 -40.53 14.16 12.61
C LEU A 137 -41.43 15.11 13.41
N THR A 138 -40.88 16.15 14.03
CA THR A 138 -41.68 17.14 14.78
C THR A 138 -42.59 17.94 13.86
N THR A 139 -42.11 18.30 12.66
CA THR A 139 -42.93 19.04 11.68
C THR A 139 -44.10 18.17 11.21
N GLN A 140 -43.85 16.90 10.87
CA GLN A 140 -44.91 15.94 10.52
C GLN A 140 -45.90 15.72 11.67
N SER A 141 -45.41 15.60 12.92
CA SER A 141 -46.29 15.47 14.08
C SER A 141 -47.20 16.69 14.25
N LEU A 142 -46.67 17.90 14.10
CA LEU A 142 -47.46 19.14 14.18
C LEU A 142 -48.45 19.27 13.03
N GLU A 143 -48.11 18.83 11.82
CA GLU A 143 -49.03 18.78 10.67
C GLU A 143 -50.18 17.78 10.89
N THR A 144 -49.91 16.65 11.54
CA THR A 144 -50.96 15.70 11.93
C THR A 144 -51.86 16.28 13.02
N GLU A 145 -51.30 16.97 14.02
CA GLU A 145 -52.07 17.63 15.07
C GLU A 145 -52.86 18.85 14.56
N SER A 146 -52.32 19.63 13.63
CA SER A 146 -53.05 20.73 12.98
C SER A 146 -54.18 20.21 12.11
N SER A 147 -53.95 19.11 11.39
CA SER A 147 -54.99 18.43 10.60
C SER A 147 -56.11 17.91 11.51
N VAL A 148 -55.76 17.34 12.68
CA VAL A 148 -56.71 16.92 13.71
C VAL A 148 -57.44 18.14 14.32
N SER A 149 -56.75 19.26 14.61
CA SER A 149 -57.35 20.51 15.10
C SER A 149 -58.29 21.18 14.09
N SER A 150 -57.97 21.12 12.78
CA SER A 150 -58.88 21.57 11.72
C SER A 150 -60.09 20.63 11.54
N LEU A 151 -59.96 19.35 11.88
CA LEU A 151 -61.07 18.40 11.97
C LEU A 151 -62.00 18.69 13.16
N TRP A 152 -61.48 19.20 14.29
CA TRP A 152 -62.31 19.67 15.42
C TRP A 152 -63.06 20.99 15.11
N HIS A 153 -62.59 21.80 14.15
CA HIS A 153 -63.28 23.02 13.70
C HIS A 153 -64.29 22.79 12.57
N LEU A 154 -64.37 21.58 12.00
CA LEU A 154 -65.35 21.18 10.99
C LEU A 154 -66.50 20.31 11.53
N ALA A 155 -66.73 20.28 12.84
CA ALA A 155 -67.99 19.77 13.39
C ALA A 155 -69.09 20.85 13.22
N PRO A 156 -70.15 20.61 12.42
CA PRO A 156 -71.20 21.60 12.22
C PRO A 156 -72.05 21.76 13.49
N ARG A 157 -72.19 23.00 13.93
CA ARG A 157 -73.23 23.45 14.86
C ARG A 157 -74.62 23.29 14.22
N CYS A 158 -75.27 22.18 14.52
CA CYS A 158 -76.70 21.92 14.38
C CYS A 158 -77.04 20.94 15.53
N ILE A 159 -77.92 21.13 16.51
CA ILE A 159 -79.19 21.85 16.68
C ILE A 159 -79.42 21.93 18.22
N ASN A 160 -79.88 23.06 18.74
CA ASN A 160 -80.74 23.09 19.94
C ASN A 160 -82.18 23.33 19.43
N PRO A 161 -83.28 22.94 20.11
CA PRO A 161 -83.40 22.75 21.56
C PRO A 161 -84.27 21.54 21.99
N VAL A 162 -84.34 21.20 23.29
CA VAL A 162 -85.60 20.94 24.04
C VAL A 162 -85.28 20.99 25.54
N ILE A 163 -86.06 21.80 26.24
CA ILE A 163 -86.17 21.94 27.68
C ILE A 163 -86.98 20.75 28.22
N ASP A 164 -86.50 20.01 29.23
CA ASP A 164 -87.27 19.89 30.48
C ASP A 164 -86.44 19.35 31.67
N LYS A 165 -86.78 19.92 32.83
CA LYS A 165 -86.64 19.48 34.23
C LYS A 165 -85.90 18.17 34.50
N ASN A 166 -84.89 18.21 35.38
CA ASN A 166 -85.10 18.15 36.84
C ASN A 166 -83.75 17.92 37.55
N ARG A 167 -83.69 18.37 38.81
CA ARG A 167 -82.82 17.87 39.89
C ARG A 167 -81.45 18.54 40.08
N SER A 168 -81.52 19.76 40.62
CA SER A 168 -81.04 20.13 41.97
C SER A 168 -79.87 19.38 42.63
N GLN A 169 -79.02 20.21 43.27
CA GLN A 169 -78.21 19.97 44.49
C GLN A 169 -76.90 19.19 44.29
N CYS A 170 -75.83 19.39 45.05
CA CYS A 170 -75.29 20.42 45.95
C CYS A 170 -73.99 19.78 46.51
N SER A 171 -73.03 20.61 46.91
CA SER A 171 -72.22 20.41 48.14
C SER A 171 -71.04 19.41 48.19
N TRP A 172 -69.85 20.01 48.31
CA TRP A 172 -68.77 19.77 49.29
C TRP A 172 -67.87 18.50 49.23
N PRO A 173 -66.63 18.60 49.77
CA PRO A 173 -65.47 17.77 49.47
C PRO A 173 -65.25 16.64 50.51
N GLN A 174 -64.09 15.98 50.40
CA GLN A 174 -63.39 15.18 51.43
C GLN A 174 -63.64 13.66 51.41
N MET A 175 -62.68 12.90 50.86
CA MET A 175 -62.20 11.65 51.46
C MET A 175 -60.76 11.39 50.98
N ALA A 176 -59.83 11.59 51.91
CA ALA A 176 -58.43 11.29 51.78
C ALA A 176 -58.15 9.80 52.06
N LYS A 177 -56.96 9.35 51.63
CA LYS A 177 -56.15 8.30 52.26
C LYS A 177 -56.77 6.90 52.35
N LEU A 178 -56.25 5.98 51.53
CA LEU A 178 -55.89 4.64 52.00
C LEU A 178 -54.85 3.99 51.07
N CYS A 179 -53.79 3.47 51.71
CA CYS A 179 -52.92 2.38 51.27
C CYS A 179 -51.71 2.69 50.36
N SER A 180 -50.65 3.18 51.00
CA SER A 180 -49.27 2.72 50.78
C SER A 180 -49.03 1.35 51.45
N GLY A 181 -48.47 0.36 50.74
CA GLY A 181 -48.00 -0.92 51.32
C GLY A 181 -47.45 -1.91 50.27
N LEU A 182 -46.17 -2.30 50.42
CA LEU A 182 -45.32 -3.28 49.68
C LEU A 182 -45.95 -4.67 49.34
N PRO A 183 -45.34 -5.62 48.57
CA PRO A 183 -43.90 -5.81 48.17
C PRO A 183 -43.65 -6.28 46.68
N PRO A 184 -42.38 -6.54 46.25
CA PRO A 184 -42.00 -7.00 44.89
C PRO A 184 -41.78 -8.54 44.80
N PRO A 185 -41.82 -9.16 43.60
CA PRO A 185 -40.65 -9.90 43.05
C PRO A 185 -40.53 -9.85 41.49
N ARG A 186 -39.33 -9.82 40.85
CA ARG A 186 -38.43 -10.95 40.44
C ARG A 186 -39.11 -11.90 39.40
N VAL A 187 -38.58 -12.43 38.29
CA VAL A 187 -37.25 -12.71 37.65
C VAL A 187 -37.59 -13.10 36.16
N HIS A 188 -36.80 -12.90 35.10
CA HIS A 188 -35.82 -13.82 34.44
C HIS A 188 -35.70 -13.33 32.96
N LEU A 189 -34.54 -12.93 32.45
CA LEU A 189 -33.44 -13.71 31.85
C LEU A 189 -33.82 -14.53 30.59
N SER A 190 -33.26 -14.14 29.43
CA SER A 190 -32.71 -14.96 28.31
C SER A 190 -32.79 -14.16 27.00
N ILE A 191 -31.65 -13.76 26.40
CA ILE A 191 -30.79 -14.53 25.47
C ILE A 191 -31.56 -14.97 24.20
N ALA A 192 -31.23 -14.33 23.07
CA ALA A 192 -30.79 -14.95 21.80
C ALA A 192 -31.23 -14.16 20.56
N ASN A 193 -30.23 -13.80 19.75
CA ASN A 193 -30.18 -13.79 18.28
C ASN A 193 -31.47 -13.69 17.45
N SER A 194 -31.53 -12.70 16.56
CA SER A 194 -31.88 -12.98 15.17
C SER A 194 -31.34 -11.90 14.22
N MET A 195 -30.48 -12.31 13.29
CA MET A 195 -30.15 -11.54 12.09
C MET A 195 -31.40 -11.50 11.21
N GLU A 196 -31.82 -10.33 10.76
CA GLU A 196 -32.71 -10.25 9.59
C GLU A 196 -32.30 -9.11 8.67
N THR A 197 -31.85 -9.53 7.49
CA THR A 197 -31.61 -8.75 6.29
C THR A 197 -32.90 -8.13 5.77
N LYS A 198 -32.98 -6.80 5.62
CA LYS A 198 -33.93 -6.16 4.70
C LYS A 198 -33.28 -5.02 3.91
N GLN A 199 -33.60 -5.09 2.62
CA GLN A 199 -33.16 -4.33 1.44
C GLN A 199 -33.55 -2.84 1.50
N PRO A 200 -32.84 -1.92 0.82
CA PRO A 200 -33.06 -0.47 0.96
C PRO A 200 -34.32 0.00 0.21
N PRO A 201 -35.11 0.92 0.77
CA PRO A 201 -36.21 1.55 0.04
C PRO A 201 -35.72 2.62 -0.94
N SER A 202 -36.46 2.66 -2.03
CA SER A 202 -36.38 3.47 -3.24
C SER A 202 -36.27 4.99 -3.05
N VAL A 203 -35.51 5.60 -3.97
CA VAL A 203 -35.37 7.04 -4.24
C VAL A 203 -36.73 7.65 -4.64
N PRO A 204 -37.14 8.79 -4.07
CA PRO A 204 -38.12 9.67 -4.69
C PRO A 204 -37.43 10.83 -5.43
N GLU A 205 -37.78 10.90 -6.72
CA GLU A 205 -38.00 12.05 -7.61
C GLU A 205 -37.29 13.41 -7.40
N GLU A 206 -36.80 13.91 -8.53
CA GLU A 206 -36.26 15.26 -8.79
C GLU A 206 -37.03 16.38 -8.09
N VAL A 207 -36.29 17.15 -7.28
CA VAL A 207 -36.75 18.45 -6.78
C VAL A 207 -36.31 19.52 -7.78
N ASP A 208 -37.28 20.20 -8.39
CA ASP A 208 -37.11 21.34 -9.29
C ASP A 208 -36.60 22.57 -8.50
N PHE A 209 -35.49 23.15 -8.98
CA PHE A 209 -34.75 24.24 -8.32
C PHE A 209 -35.07 25.64 -8.89
N SER A 210 -36.19 25.80 -9.59
CA SER A 210 -36.46 27.01 -10.37
C SER A 210 -36.86 28.26 -9.57
N ASP A 211 -37.00 28.19 -8.23
CA ASP A 211 -37.58 29.29 -7.43
C ASP A 211 -36.67 29.85 -6.31
N TRP A 212 -35.37 29.54 -6.30
CA TRP A 212 -34.46 30.07 -5.28
C TRP A 212 -33.90 31.45 -5.65
N ASN A 213 -34.45 32.52 -5.05
CA ASN A 213 -33.91 33.88 -5.15
C ASN A 213 -33.19 34.28 -3.84
N PRO A 214 -31.86 34.46 -3.82
CA PRO A 214 -31.12 34.79 -2.60
C PRO A 214 -31.25 36.28 -2.21
N PRO A 215 -31.25 36.62 -0.90
CA PRO A 215 -31.31 38.00 -0.45
C PRO A 215 -30.02 38.77 -0.73
N ALA A 216 -30.18 39.99 -1.27
CA ALA A 216 -29.13 40.91 -1.69
C ALA A 216 -28.16 41.32 -0.56
N THR A 217 -27.10 40.54 -0.34
CA THR A 217 -25.91 40.90 0.46
C THR A 217 -24.61 40.41 -0.19
N GLU A 218 -24.55 40.46 -1.53
CA GLU A 218 -23.48 39.86 -2.35
C GLU A 218 -22.14 40.63 -2.41
N GLY A 219 -21.96 41.74 -1.69
CA GLY A 219 -20.75 42.58 -1.87
C GLY A 219 -19.58 42.33 -0.91
N GLN A 220 -19.82 41.77 0.29
CA GLN A 220 -18.86 41.89 1.40
C GLN A 220 -17.91 40.69 1.59
N TRP A 221 -18.24 39.52 1.07
CA TRP A 221 -17.46 38.30 1.31
C TRP A 221 -16.38 38.06 0.26
N PHE A 222 -16.59 38.54 -0.97
CA PHE A 222 -15.64 38.42 -2.09
C PHE A 222 -14.22 38.93 -1.79
N PRO A 223 -14.00 40.11 -1.16
CA PRO A 223 -12.64 40.58 -0.90
C PRO A 223 -11.89 39.71 0.13
N HIS A 224 -12.58 39.20 1.15
CA HIS A 224 -11.97 38.31 2.14
C HIS A 224 -11.65 36.93 1.57
N LEU A 225 -12.50 36.41 0.68
CA LEU A 225 -12.28 35.13 0.01
C LEU A 225 -11.15 35.23 -1.04
N ALA A 226 -11.07 36.36 -1.76
CA ALA A 226 -9.95 36.63 -2.67
C ALA A 226 -8.60 36.82 -1.94
N LEU A 227 -8.59 37.48 -0.78
CA LEU A 227 -7.38 37.64 0.05
C LEU A 227 -6.88 36.30 0.62
N THR A 228 -7.79 35.44 1.06
CA THR A 228 -7.41 34.10 1.55
C THR A 228 -6.92 33.21 0.40
N LEU A 229 -7.59 33.21 -0.75
CA LEU A 229 -7.13 32.45 -1.92
C LEU A 229 -5.78 32.92 -2.47
N THR A 230 -5.53 34.23 -2.53
CA THR A 230 -4.23 34.77 -2.96
C THR A 230 -3.11 34.45 -1.96
N SER A 231 -3.40 34.43 -0.66
CA SER A 231 -2.43 34.03 0.36
C SER A 231 -2.06 32.54 0.25
N VAL A 232 -3.05 31.65 0.04
CA VAL A 232 -2.82 30.21 -0.16
C VAL A 232 -2.04 29.95 -1.45
N TRP A 233 -2.37 30.67 -2.52
CA TRP A 233 -1.65 30.57 -3.79
C TRP A 233 -0.20 31.03 -3.66
N ARG A 234 0.06 32.14 -2.96
CA ARG A 234 1.43 32.62 -2.70
C ARG A 234 2.23 31.66 -1.83
N VAL A 235 1.64 31.06 -0.79
CA VAL A 235 2.32 30.09 0.08
C VAL A 235 2.67 28.82 -0.70
N ASN A 236 1.76 28.30 -1.52
CA ASN A 236 2.02 27.14 -2.37
C ASN A 236 3.10 27.44 -3.43
N TRP A 237 3.05 28.63 -4.04
CA TRP A 237 4.08 29.10 -4.97
C TRP A 237 5.46 29.20 -4.29
N CYS A 238 5.53 29.77 -3.09
CA CYS A 238 6.77 29.90 -2.33
C CYS A 238 7.30 28.54 -1.88
N HIS A 239 6.45 27.61 -1.48
CA HIS A 239 6.85 26.25 -1.13
C HIS A 239 7.43 25.50 -2.35
N LYS A 240 6.77 25.59 -3.52
CA LYS A 240 7.28 25.03 -4.77
C LYS A 240 8.63 25.65 -5.17
N TRP A 241 8.76 26.96 -5.02
CA TRP A 241 10.03 27.66 -5.27
C TRP A 241 11.13 27.28 -4.27
N LEU A 242 10.81 27.10 -2.99
CA LEU A 242 11.76 26.66 -1.97
C LEU A 242 12.24 25.23 -2.20
N VAL A 243 11.33 24.31 -2.58
CA VAL A 243 11.68 22.93 -2.95
C VAL A 243 12.55 22.91 -4.21
N PHE A 244 12.23 23.76 -5.19
CA PHE A 244 13.04 23.92 -6.40
C PHE A 244 14.44 24.46 -6.09
N LEU A 245 14.54 25.51 -5.25
CA LEU A 245 15.80 26.10 -4.83
C LEU A 245 16.63 25.13 -3.96
N SER A 246 15.99 24.37 -3.07
CA SER A 246 16.64 23.33 -2.26
C SER A 246 17.26 22.25 -3.16
N ASN A 247 16.55 21.80 -4.20
CA ASN A 247 17.07 20.84 -5.18
C ASN A 247 18.19 21.40 -6.08
N ILE A 248 18.27 22.72 -6.26
CA ILE A 248 19.31 23.40 -7.04
C ILE A 248 20.54 23.75 -6.19
N ALA A 249 20.33 24.14 -4.94
CA ALA A 249 21.36 24.67 -4.06
C ALA A 249 22.10 23.57 -3.28
N THR A 250 21.49 22.39 -3.10
CA THR A 250 22.14 21.29 -2.38
C THR A 250 23.35 20.78 -3.18
N THR A 251 24.48 20.62 -2.50
CA THR A 251 25.76 20.10 -3.04
C THR A 251 25.60 18.76 -3.76
N ALA A 252 24.70 17.90 -3.26
CA ALA A 252 24.31 16.64 -3.89
C ALA A 252 23.64 16.82 -5.28
N GLY A 253 22.88 17.90 -5.48
CA GLY A 253 22.25 18.22 -6.77
C GLY A 253 23.27 18.67 -7.82
N ARG A 254 24.32 19.39 -7.41
CA ARG A 254 25.43 19.77 -8.30
C ARG A 254 26.27 18.55 -8.70
N ALA A 255 26.61 17.69 -7.74
CA ALA A 255 27.34 16.45 -8.00
C ALA A 255 26.61 15.55 -9.02
N ARG A 256 25.30 15.33 -8.82
CA ARG A 256 24.47 14.55 -9.77
C ARG A 256 24.38 15.17 -11.16
N ARG A 257 24.37 16.50 -11.29
CA ARG A 257 24.41 17.16 -12.61
C ARG A 257 25.76 16.93 -13.30
N THR A 258 26.87 17.05 -12.57
CA THR A 258 28.19 16.80 -13.14
C THR A 258 28.36 15.35 -13.60
N GLU A 259 27.84 14.39 -12.85
CA GLU A 259 27.84 12.97 -13.27
C GLU A 259 26.98 12.75 -14.52
N ARG A 260 25.78 13.34 -14.59
CA ARG A 260 24.97 13.26 -15.82
C ARG A 260 25.65 13.89 -17.03
N PHE A 261 26.31 15.03 -16.87
CA PHE A 261 27.06 15.65 -17.96
C PHE A 261 28.22 14.76 -18.42
N LYS A 262 28.93 14.10 -17.50
CA LYS A 262 29.97 13.12 -17.83
C LYS A 262 29.40 11.93 -18.59
N LEU A 263 28.33 11.32 -18.08
CA LEU A 263 27.66 10.18 -18.73
C LEU A 263 27.13 10.56 -20.12
N ALA A 264 26.54 11.75 -20.27
CA ALA A 264 26.06 12.23 -21.56
C ALA A 264 27.21 12.49 -22.56
N ALA A 265 28.33 13.06 -22.10
CA ALA A 265 29.52 13.28 -22.93
C ALA A 265 30.11 11.95 -23.41
N GLU A 266 30.30 10.97 -22.51
CA GLU A 266 30.80 9.63 -22.85
C GLU A 266 29.87 8.91 -23.86
N LEU A 267 28.56 9.10 -23.73
CA LEU A 267 27.57 8.55 -24.65
C LEU A 267 27.68 9.18 -26.05
N THR A 268 27.88 10.50 -26.14
CA THR A 268 28.11 11.18 -27.42
C THR A 268 29.41 10.75 -28.08
N GLU A 269 30.46 10.54 -27.29
CA GLU A 269 31.75 10.05 -27.75
C GLU A 269 31.64 8.62 -28.29
N LEU A 270 31.02 7.71 -27.53
CA LEU A 270 30.83 6.31 -27.97
C LEU A 270 29.93 6.21 -29.20
N ARG A 271 28.94 7.10 -29.36
CA ARG A 271 28.15 7.18 -30.60
C ARG A 271 28.97 7.69 -31.78
N ALA A 272 29.96 8.55 -31.54
CA ALA A 272 30.89 8.98 -32.59
C ALA A 272 31.85 7.84 -32.97
N THR A 273 32.42 7.11 -32.00
CA THR A 273 33.30 5.96 -32.27
C THR A 273 32.55 4.83 -32.98
N LEU A 274 31.28 4.60 -32.65
CA LEU A 274 30.44 3.60 -33.32
C LEU A 274 30.28 3.88 -34.82
N LYS A 275 30.21 5.16 -35.23
CA LYS A 275 30.11 5.56 -36.64
C LYS A 275 31.41 5.32 -37.42
N THR A 276 32.56 5.31 -36.74
CA THR A 276 33.86 5.10 -37.37
C THR A 276 34.24 3.63 -37.54
N ILE A 277 33.61 2.72 -36.78
CA ILE A 277 33.91 1.29 -36.82
C ILE A 277 33.20 0.65 -38.01
N LYS A 278 33.97 0.01 -38.91
CA LYS A 278 33.40 -0.81 -39.99
C LYS A 278 32.88 -2.13 -39.43
N MET A 279 31.57 -2.32 -39.49
CA MET A 279 30.84 -3.49 -39.00
C MET A 279 31.41 -4.84 -39.48
N GLY A 280 31.90 -4.91 -40.72
CA GLY A 280 32.37 -6.16 -41.33
C GLY A 280 33.73 -6.67 -40.84
N GLU A 281 34.63 -5.79 -40.40
CA GLU A 281 36.01 -6.17 -40.01
C GLU A 281 36.19 -6.20 -38.49
N GLN A 282 35.44 -5.37 -37.75
CA GLN A 282 35.64 -5.15 -36.32
C GLN A 282 34.36 -5.39 -35.50
N PHE A 283 33.62 -6.45 -35.84
CA PHE A 283 32.34 -6.81 -35.22
C PHE A 283 32.41 -6.90 -33.68
N ALA A 284 33.49 -7.47 -33.15
CA ALA A 284 33.68 -7.58 -31.69
C ALA A 284 33.79 -6.21 -31.00
N GLN A 285 34.45 -5.24 -31.64
CA GLN A 285 34.59 -3.88 -31.10
C GLN A 285 33.28 -3.10 -31.21
N TYR A 286 32.56 -3.26 -32.33
CA TYR A 286 31.23 -2.70 -32.51
C TYR A 286 30.25 -3.21 -31.44
N SER A 287 30.17 -4.54 -31.23
CA SER A 287 29.30 -5.16 -30.23
C SER A 287 29.61 -4.72 -28.79
N ARG A 288 30.88 -4.46 -28.48
CA ARG A 288 31.29 -3.90 -27.17
C ARG A 288 30.84 -2.45 -27.02
N CYS A 289 31.03 -1.63 -28.05
CA CYS A 289 30.59 -0.23 -28.04
C CYS A 289 29.06 -0.11 -27.91
N GLU A 290 28.30 -0.92 -28.65
CA GLU A 290 26.84 -0.91 -28.61
C GLU A 290 26.30 -1.32 -27.24
N ARG A 291 26.88 -2.36 -26.62
CA ARG A 291 26.52 -2.77 -25.25
C ARG A 291 26.82 -1.69 -24.22
N ARG A 292 27.95 -0.98 -24.37
CA ARG A 292 28.33 0.12 -23.48
C ARG A 292 27.40 1.32 -23.62
N ILE A 293 26.99 1.66 -24.85
CA ILE A 293 25.98 2.70 -25.10
C ILE A 293 24.65 2.35 -24.40
N LYS A 294 24.15 1.13 -24.59
CA LYS A 294 22.91 0.66 -23.94
C LYS A 294 23.00 0.66 -22.41
N ALA A 295 24.17 0.35 -21.85
CA ALA A 295 24.39 0.39 -20.41
C ALA A 295 24.38 1.83 -19.87
N LEU A 296 25.08 2.76 -20.54
CA LEU A 296 25.11 4.17 -20.17
C LEU A 296 23.75 4.85 -20.32
N GLU A 297 22.96 4.48 -21.34
CA GLU A 297 21.58 4.96 -21.51
C GLU A 297 20.69 4.58 -20.32
N ARG A 298 20.83 3.34 -19.79
CA ARG A 298 20.11 2.89 -18.60
C ARG A 298 20.55 3.60 -17.33
N GLN A 299 21.85 3.86 -17.19
CA GLN A 299 22.38 4.66 -16.07
C GLN A 299 21.90 6.11 -16.12
N LEU A 300 21.76 6.68 -17.33
CA LEU A 300 21.19 8.02 -17.52
C LEU A 300 19.67 8.06 -17.25
N SER A 301 18.93 6.98 -17.53
CA SER A 301 17.50 6.91 -17.20
C SER A 301 17.26 6.79 -15.68
N GLN A 302 18.05 5.95 -14.99
CA GLN A 302 18.05 5.87 -13.51
C GLN A 302 18.54 7.19 -12.88
N THR A 303 19.44 7.84 -13.61
CA THR A 303 19.78 9.25 -13.56
C THR A 303 18.67 10.20 -13.14
N ARG A 304 17.60 10.17 -13.94
CA ARG A 304 16.63 11.25 -14.17
C ARG A 304 15.77 11.48 -12.91
N PRO A 305 15.51 12.74 -12.51
CA PRO A 305 14.54 12.95 -11.45
C PRO A 305 13.18 12.57 -12.02
N GLU A 306 12.35 11.87 -11.25
CA GLU A 306 10.93 11.78 -11.56
C GLU A 306 10.35 13.19 -11.49
N THR A 307 10.40 13.88 -12.63
CA THR A 307 9.70 15.13 -12.82
C THR A 307 8.23 14.77 -12.82
N LEU A 308 7.54 15.02 -11.70
CA LEU A 308 6.13 15.41 -11.64
C LEU A 308 5.29 14.86 -12.82
N SER A 309 5.19 13.53 -12.93
CA SER A 309 4.16 12.89 -13.75
C SER A 309 3.10 12.39 -12.78
N GLY A 310 2.19 13.29 -12.41
CA GLY A 310 1.18 13.02 -11.41
C GLY A 310 0.68 14.31 -10.80
N SER A 311 0.17 15.20 -11.65
CA SER A 311 -0.75 16.26 -11.24
C SER A 311 -1.94 16.26 -12.18
#